data_AF-A0A2E8AZV4-F1
#
_entry.id   AF-A0A2E8AZV4-F1
#
_cell.length_a   1.000
_cell.length_b   1.000
_cell.length_c   1.000
_cell.angle_alpha   90.00
_cell.angle_beta   90.00
_cell.angle_gamma   90.00
#
_symmetry.space_group_name_H-M   'P 1'
#
loop_
_entity.id
_entity.type
_entity.pdbx_description
1 polymer ?
#
loop_
_entity_poly.entity_id
_entity_poly.type
_entity_poly.pdbx_seq_one_letter_code
_entity_poly.pdbx_strand_id
1 'polypeptide(L)'
;EHTVNVTLGLPIIRTSVDHGTAFDIAGKNLADPSDMKTALRFAISMTQKKFASATFHEHNHSTEGTCNKIQRAALAQSPGLSRDVN
;
A
#
# COMPACT_ATOMS: atom_id res chain seq x y z
N GLU A 1 4.64 -0.18 22.25
CA GLU A 1 5.56 0.67 21.46
C GLU A 1 5.60 0.08 20.06
N HIS A 2 5.53 0.90 18.99
CA HIS A 2 5.57 0.41 17.60
C HIS A 2 6.67 1.13 16.83
N THR A 3 7.83 0.50 16.74
CA THR A 3 9.02 1.10 16.12
C THR A 3 9.31 0.46 14.77
N VAL A 4 9.68 1.28 13.79
CA VAL A 4 10.00 0.86 12.41
C VAL A 4 11.33 1.46 11.99
N ASN A 5 12.23 0.60 11.53
CA ASN A 5 13.51 1.01 10.96
C ASN A 5 13.35 1.28 9.46
N VAL A 6 13.85 2.42 8.98
CA VAL A 6 13.75 2.85 7.58
C VAL A 6 15.17 3.14 7.07
N THR A 7 15.53 2.55 5.93
CA THR A 7 16.85 2.83 5.32
C THR A 7 16.72 3.87 4.23
N LEU A 8 17.39 5.00 4.43
CA LEU A 8 17.49 6.09 3.45
C LEU A 8 18.70 5.89 2.54
N GLY A 9 18.61 6.34 1.29
CA GLY A 9 19.71 6.29 0.32
C GLY A 9 19.74 5.05 -0.58
N LEU A 10 18.86 4.06 -0.39
CA LEU A 10 18.69 2.95 -1.32
C LEU A 10 17.73 3.32 -2.47
N PRO A 11 17.90 2.74 -3.68
CA PRO A 11 16.99 2.98 -4.81
C PRO A 11 15.60 2.33 -4.63
N ILE A 12 15.44 1.53 -3.56
CA ILE A 12 14.22 0.82 -3.20
C ILE A 12 13.74 1.27 -1.82
N ILE A 13 12.44 1.15 -1.56
CA ILE A 13 11.88 1.36 -0.22
C ILE A 13 12.26 0.14 0.62
N ARG A 14 12.96 0.37 1.73
CA ARG A 14 13.35 -0.68 2.68
C ARG A 14 12.94 -0.29 4.10
N THR A 15 12.04 -1.09 4.67
CA THR A 15 11.65 -1.02 6.08
C THR A 15 12.03 -2.32 6.79
N SER A 16 12.25 -2.26 8.10
CA SER A 16 12.48 -3.43 8.94
C SER A 16 11.90 -3.23 10.34
N VAL A 17 11.70 -4.33 11.05
CA VAL A 17 11.36 -4.33 12.49
C VAL A 17 12.53 -3.79 13.32
N ASP A 18 12.23 -3.36 14.54
CA ASP A 18 13.22 -2.84 15.50
C ASP A 18 13.71 -3.88 16.52
N HIS A 19 13.26 -5.14 16.38
CA HIS A 19 13.69 -6.24 17.24
C HIS A 19 14.63 -7.23 16.52
N GLY A 20 15.38 -8.00 17.30
CA GLY A 20 16.25 -9.06 16.81
C GLY A 20 15.51 -10.35 16.43
N THR A 21 16.25 -11.43 16.24
CA THR A 21 15.72 -12.74 15.80
C THR A 21 14.89 -13.48 16.85
N ALA A 22 15.04 -13.13 18.14
CA ALA A 22 14.30 -13.71 19.25
C ALA A 22 14.32 -15.26 19.26
N PHE A 23 15.53 -15.85 19.15
CA PHE A 23 15.73 -17.31 19.10
C PHE A 23 15.21 -18.05 20.33
N ASP A 24 15.20 -17.37 21.47
CA ASP A 24 14.66 -17.84 22.74
C ASP A 24 13.15 -18.13 22.70
N ILE A 25 12.41 -17.45 21.83
CA ILE A 25 10.96 -17.63 21.65
C ILE A 25 10.56 -18.23 20.29
N ALA A 26 11.54 -18.55 19.44
CA ALA A 26 11.29 -19.17 18.14
C ALA A 26 10.53 -20.50 18.29
N GLY A 27 9.44 -20.68 17.55
CA GLY A 27 8.59 -21.88 17.60
C GLY A 27 7.68 -21.98 18.82
N LYS A 28 7.71 -21.02 19.75
CA LYS A 28 6.86 -21.02 20.96
C LYS A 28 5.53 -20.26 20.80
N ASN A 29 5.31 -19.64 19.63
CA ASN A 29 4.15 -18.80 19.34
C ASN A 29 3.94 -17.63 20.33
N LEU A 30 5.05 -17.08 20.84
CA LEU A 30 5.05 -15.97 21.81
C LEU A 30 5.45 -14.62 21.19
N ALA A 31 5.90 -14.60 19.94
CA ALA A 31 6.34 -13.37 19.28
C ALA A 31 5.15 -12.45 18.96
N ASP A 32 5.29 -11.16 19.24
CA ASP A 32 4.30 -10.15 18.86
C ASP A 32 4.52 -9.71 17.40
N PRO A 33 3.56 -9.94 16.49
CA PRO A 33 3.69 -9.55 15.08
C PRO A 33 3.39 -8.06 14.83
N SER A 34 3.07 -7.26 15.85
CA SER A 34 2.59 -5.88 15.69
C SER A 34 3.60 -4.96 15.01
N ASP A 35 4.90 -5.08 15.32
CA ASP A 35 5.94 -4.25 14.71
C ASP A 35 6.16 -4.61 13.24
N MET A 36 6.10 -5.89 12.90
CA MET A 36 6.17 -6.34 11.51
C MET A 36 4.98 -5.80 10.70
N LYS A 37 3.77 -5.83 11.27
CA LYS A 37 2.58 -5.24 10.62
C LYS A 37 2.75 -3.74 10.41
N THR A 38 3.27 -3.02 11.39
CA THR A 38 3.50 -1.57 11.28
C THR A 38 4.56 -1.26 10.22
N ALA A 39 5.68 -1.99 10.19
CA ALA A 39 6.73 -1.82 9.19
C ALA A 39 6.23 -2.05 7.77
N LEU A 40 5.34 -3.04 7.57
CA LEU A 40 4.72 -3.32 6.29
C LEU A 40 3.75 -2.21 5.86
N ARG A 41 2.87 -1.76 6.76
CA ARG A 41 1.93 -0.66 6.48
C ARG A 41 2.68 0.63 6.14
N PHE A 42 3.78 0.90 6.82
CA PHE A 42 4.62 2.06 6.56
C PHE A 42 5.24 2.00 5.17
N ALA A 43 5.78 0.85 4.75
CA ALA A 43 6.32 0.65 3.40
C ALA A 43 5.25 0.89 2.30
N ILE A 44 4.03 0.40 2.50
CA ILE A 44 2.91 0.62 1.58
C ILE A 44 2.57 2.11 1.47
N SER A 45 2.51 2.83 2.60
CA SER A 45 2.25 4.27 2.61
C SER A 45 3.35 5.06 1.87
N MET A 46 4.63 4.70 2.07
CA MET A 46 5.74 5.32 1.34
C MET A 46 5.65 5.07 -0.17
N THR A 47 5.21 3.87 -0.56
CA THR A 47 5.04 3.48 -1.96
C THR A 47 3.96 4.32 -2.64
N GLN A 48 2.80 4.49 -2.00
CA GLN A 48 1.71 5.35 -2.49
C GLN A 48 2.17 6.80 -2.69
N LYS A 49 2.98 7.33 -1.76
CA LYS A 49 3.54 8.69 -1.87
C LYS A 49 4.57 8.81 -3.00
N LYS A 50 5.40 7.79 -3.23
CA LYS A 50 6.38 7.76 -4.33
C LYS A 50 5.69 7.74 -5.70
N PHE A 51 4.57 7.04 -5.83
CA PHE A 51 3.79 7.04 -7.08
C PHE A 51 3.05 8.36 -7.33
N ALA A 52 2.60 9.05 -6.28
CA ALA A 52 1.98 10.37 -6.41
C ALA A 52 2.97 11.47 -6.86
N SER A 53 4.27 11.33 -6.55
CA SER A 53 5.30 12.28 -6.98
C SER A 53 5.93 11.92 -8.32
N ALA A 54 6.01 10.62 -8.66
CA ALA A 54 6.53 10.16 -9.96
C ALA A 54 5.64 10.59 -11.15
N THR A 55 4.35 10.88 -10.92
CA THR A 55 3.43 11.40 -11.94
C THR A 55 3.61 12.90 -12.27
N PHE A 56 4.52 13.62 -11.59
CA PHE A 56 4.76 15.06 -11.80
C PHE A 56 6.03 15.39 -12.61
N HIS A 57 6.59 14.42 -13.34
CA HIS A 57 7.67 14.66 -14.32
C HIS A 57 7.31 14.18 -15.73
N GLU A 58 6.02 14.20 -16.09
CA GLU A 58 5.60 14.16 -17.48
C GLU A 58 5.63 15.60 -18.01
N HIS A 59 6.42 15.83 -19.06
CA HIS A 59 6.53 17.12 -19.74
C HIS A 59 5.17 17.68 -20.14
N ASN A 60 5.06 19.02 -20.17
CA ASN A 60 3.92 19.79 -20.71
C ASN A 60 3.64 19.42 -22.19
N HIS A 61 3.00 18.28 -22.43
CA HIS A 61 2.41 17.93 -23.72
C HIS A 61 1.06 17.27 -23.48
N SER A 62 0.03 18.14 -23.47
CA SER A 62 -1.39 17.87 -23.75
C SER A 62 -1.78 16.39 -23.85
N THR A 63 -2.23 15.79 -22.75
CA THR A 63 -3.20 14.68 -22.76
C THR A 63 -4.00 14.67 -21.46
N GLU A 64 -4.99 15.56 -21.37
CA GLU A 64 -6.16 15.36 -20.51
C GLU A 64 -6.89 14.08 -20.96
N GLY A 65 -6.55 12.89 -20.42
CA GLY A 65 -7.17 11.67 -20.95
C GLY A 65 -7.04 10.36 -20.19
N THR A 66 -6.21 10.24 -19.15
CA THR A 66 -5.88 8.90 -18.61
C THR A 66 -6.38 8.63 -17.18
N CYS A 67 -6.69 9.66 -16.38
CA CYS A 67 -7.02 9.46 -14.96
C CYS A 67 -8.49 9.05 -14.68
N ASN A 68 -9.38 9.02 -15.69
CA ASN A 68 -10.81 8.72 -15.48
C ASN A 68 -11.27 7.33 -16.01
N LYS A 69 -10.35 6.48 -16.49
CA LYS A 69 -10.71 5.13 -17.00
C LYS A 69 -10.61 4.02 -15.95
N ILE A 70 -9.77 4.17 -14.93
CA ILE A 70 -9.55 3.10 -13.94
C ILE A 70 -10.58 3.20 -12.78
N GLN A 71 -11.11 4.39 -12.50
CA GLN A 71 -12.05 4.61 -11.39
C GLN A 71 -13.52 4.27 -11.73
N ARG A 72 -13.92 4.24 -13.01
CA ARG A 72 -15.32 4.00 -13.42
C ARG A 72 -15.69 2.52 -13.64
N ALA A 73 -14.72 1.60 -13.73
CA ALA A 73 -15.01 0.19 -13.98
C ALA A 73 -15.51 -0.58 -12.72
N ALA A 74 -15.25 -0.07 -11.51
CA ALA A 74 -15.57 -0.77 -10.26
C ALA A 74 -17.01 -0.55 -9.73
N LEU A 75 -17.79 0.36 -10.33
CA LEU A 75 -19.14 0.74 -9.84
C LEU A 75 -20.29 0.26 -10.73
N ALA A 76 -20.03 -0.54 -11.78
CA ALA A 76 -21.06 -0.96 -12.76
C ALA A 76 -21.51 -2.43 -12.64
N GLN A 77 -21.26 -3.12 -11.51
CA GLN A 77 -21.70 -4.52 -11.31
C GLN A 77 -22.63 -4.67 -10.11
N SER A 78 -23.75 -3.97 -10.13
CA SER A 78 -24.89 -4.26 -9.25
C SER A 78 -26.21 -4.02 -9.98
N PRO A 79 -26.73 -4.97 -10.78
CA PRO A 79 -28.12 -4.92 -11.19
C PRO A 79 -28.98 -5.48 -10.05
N GLY A 80 -29.40 -4.59 -9.15
CA GLY A 80 -30.50 -4.84 -8.22
C GLY A 80 -31.80 -4.30 -8.80
N LEU A 81 -32.71 -5.21 -9.13
CA LEU A 81 -34.16 -5.13 -8.88
C LEU A 81 -34.97 -3.92 -9.39
N SER A 82 -35.73 -4.15 -10.47
CA SER A 82 -37.08 -3.58 -10.71
C SER A 82 -37.87 -4.65 -11.46
N ARG A 83 -38.82 -5.36 -10.83
CA ARG A 83 -40.26 -5.06 -10.89
C ARG A 83 -40.70 -4.51 -12.25
N ASP A 84 -41.32 -5.37 -13.07
CA ASP A 84 -42.69 -5.16 -13.60
C ASP A 84 -43.16 -6.24 -14.61
N VAL A 85 -44.37 -6.76 -14.34
CA VAL A 85 -45.43 -7.39 -15.18
C VAL A 85 -45.11 -8.43 -16.28
N ASN A 86 -45.48 -9.70 -16.02
CA ASN A 86 -46.64 -10.40 -16.63
C ASN A 86 -46.98 -11.65 -15.80
#